data_AF-A0A559JEE0-F1
#
_entry.id   AF-A0A559JEE0-F1
#
_cell.length_a   1.000
_cell.length_b   1.000
_cell.length_c   1.000
_cell.angle_alpha   90.00
_cell.angle_beta   90.00
_cell.angle_gamma   90.00
#
_symmetry.space_group_name_H-M   'P 1'
#
loop_
_entity.id
_entity.type
_entity.pdbx_description
1 polymer ?
#
loop_
_entity_poly.entity_id
_entity_poly.type
_entity_poly.pdbx_seq_one_letter_code
_entity_poly.pdbx_strand_id
1 'polypeptide(L)'
;MKKHKKTALAMSAALLTLALMGTACSSNNNNANTSPSASPSSSASPSASITPDSANETPDASPELISATGKYVGLQDSHAIEIETEQGSEGFQVSAEIADKVDSWEENTPVKFEYKVETIDANGSQIEQKTIITIDKE
;
A
#
# COMPACT_ATOMS: atom_id res chain seq x y z
N MET A 1 -0.96 -36.88 26.39
CA MET A 1 -2.40 -36.60 26.71
C MET A 1 -2.51 -36.00 28.11
N LYS A 2 -2.69 -34.67 28.24
CA LYS A 2 -2.98 -34.06 29.55
C LYS A 2 -3.77 -32.74 29.41
N LYS A 3 -5.09 -32.93 29.42
CA LYS A 3 -6.20 -32.12 29.98
C LYS A 3 -6.15 -30.60 29.78
N HIS A 4 -6.94 -30.14 28.81
CA HIS A 4 -7.42 -28.76 28.68
C HIS A 4 -8.26 -28.35 29.90
N LYS A 5 -7.92 -27.24 30.54
CA LYS A 5 -8.79 -26.58 31.50
C LYS A 5 -9.46 -25.41 30.78
N LYS A 6 -10.74 -25.59 30.47
CA LYS A 6 -11.63 -24.51 30.06
C LYS A 6 -11.98 -23.72 31.32
N THR A 7 -11.62 -22.44 31.35
CA THR A 7 -12.14 -21.50 32.35
C THR A 7 -12.77 -20.34 31.60
N ALA A 8 -14.10 -20.40 31.54
CA ALA A 8 -14.95 -19.27 31.19
C ALA A 8 -14.87 -18.23 32.31
N LEU A 9 -14.66 -16.97 31.93
CA LEU A 9 -14.84 -15.79 32.78
C LEU A 9 -15.19 -14.66 31.81
N ALA A 10 -16.48 -14.40 31.61
CA ALA A 10 -17.29 -13.43 32.33
C ALA A 10 -17.37 -12.11 31.55
N MET A 11 -18.59 -11.83 31.08
CA MET A 11 -19.01 -10.59 30.48
C MET A 11 -18.67 -9.40 31.38
N SER A 12 -18.11 -8.34 30.80
CA SER A 12 -18.17 -7.01 31.40
C SER A 12 -18.50 -6.02 30.28
N ALA A 13 -19.80 -5.74 30.16
CA ALA A 13 -20.33 -4.67 29.32
C ALA A 13 -20.16 -3.36 30.08
N ALA A 14 -19.19 -2.54 29.68
CA ALA A 14 -19.12 -1.14 30.06
C ALA A 14 -19.42 -0.30 28.81
N LEU A 15 -20.71 0.04 28.65
CA LEU A 15 -21.17 1.06 27.72
C LEU A 15 -20.66 2.42 28.24
N LEU A 16 -19.53 2.90 27.72
CA LEU A 16 -19.10 4.27 27.95
C LEU A 16 -19.40 5.10 26.70
N THR A 17 -20.67 5.46 26.55
CA THR A 17 -21.14 6.44 25.57
C THR A 17 -20.63 7.82 25.96
N LEU A 18 -19.59 8.31 25.28
CA LEU A 18 -19.21 9.72 25.32
C LEU A 18 -19.50 10.34 23.96
N ALA A 19 -20.67 10.97 23.87
CA ALA A 19 -21.04 11.84 22.77
C ALA A 19 -20.39 13.22 22.96
N LEU A 20 -19.58 13.68 22.00
CA LEU A 20 -19.40 15.10 21.76
C LEU A 20 -19.53 15.41 20.27
N MET A 21 -20.48 16.28 20.00
CA MET A 21 -20.89 16.81 18.70
C MET A 21 -19.98 17.97 18.26
N GLY A 22 -19.82 18.11 16.94
CA GLY A 22 -19.76 19.42 16.28
C GLY A 22 -18.41 19.85 15.68
N THR A 23 -18.33 19.95 14.35
CA THR A 23 -18.56 21.21 13.62
C THR A 23 -18.49 20.97 12.11
N ALA A 24 -19.47 21.54 11.41
CA ALA A 24 -19.53 21.62 9.97
C ALA A 24 -18.62 22.75 9.48
N CYS A 25 -17.90 22.52 8.38
CA CYS A 25 -17.47 23.61 7.50
C CYS A 25 -17.90 23.27 6.08
N SER A 26 -18.97 23.95 5.67
CA SER A 26 -19.42 24.10 4.30
C SER A 26 -18.39 24.89 3.52
N SER A 27 -17.95 24.38 2.38
CA SER A 27 -17.31 25.17 1.33
C SER A 27 -17.68 24.58 -0.02
N ASN A 28 -18.85 25.02 -0.49
CA ASN A 28 -19.29 24.92 -1.87
C ASN A 28 -18.61 26.04 -2.67
N ASN A 29 -17.82 25.73 -3.71
CA ASN A 29 -17.92 26.49 -4.96
C ASN A 29 -17.37 25.71 -6.17
N ASN A 30 -18.28 25.43 -7.10
CA ASN A 30 -18.01 24.98 -8.46
C ASN A 30 -17.24 26.06 -9.25
N ASN A 31 -16.28 25.67 -10.09
CA ASN A 31 -16.03 26.43 -11.31
C ASN A 31 -15.40 25.61 -12.46
N ALA A 32 -16.16 25.57 -13.55
CA ALA A 32 -15.78 25.55 -14.96
C ALA A 32 -14.68 24.59 -15.47
N ASN A 33 -15.18 23.51 -16.09
CA ASN A 33 -14.92 23.10 -17.47
C ASN A 33 -14.16 24.12 -18.36
N THR A 34 -12.96 23.73 -18.81
CA THR A 34 -12.45 24.03 -20.17
C THR A 34 -11.50 22.92 -20.65
N SER A 35 -11.99 22.05 -21.53
CA SER A 35 -11.17 21.37 -22.54
C SER A 35 -10.77 22.41 -23.62
N PRO A 36 -9.58 22.30 -24.22
CA PRO A 36 -9.63 21.90 -25.63
C PRO A 36 -8.53 20.92 -26.05
N SER A 37 -8.98 19.97 -26.87
CA SER A 37 -8.48 19.65 -28.21
C SER A 37 -7.05 19.16 -28.42
N ALA A 38 -7.00 17.96 -28.98
CA ALA A 38 -5.87 17.27 -29.58
C ALA A 38 -5.17 18.06 -30.71
N SER A 39 -3.88 17.78 -30.91
CA SER A 39 -3.38 17.31 -32.22
C SER A 39 -1.97 16.70 -32.17
N PRO A 40 -1.63 15.80 -33.12
CA PRO A 40 -0.52 14.86 -33.05
C PRO A 40 0.73 15.35 -33.78
N SER A 41 1.90 14.80 -33.45
CA SER A 41 3.12 14.81 -34.29
C SER A 41 4.07 13.74 -33.73
N SER A 42 4.21 12.59 -34.40
CA SER A 42 5.17 12.31 -35.48
C SER A 42 6.38 11.51 -34.98
N SER A 43 6.34 10.22 -35.29
CA SER A 43 7.42 9.33 -35.71
C SER A 43 8.85 9.91 -35.77
N ALA A 44 9.81 9.26 -35.09
CA ALA A 44 10.90 8.51 -35.74
C ALA A 44 11.90 7.96 -34.71
N SER A 45 12.13 6.65 -34.79
CA SER A 45 13.33 5.97 -34.28
C SER A 45 14.57 6.43 -35.06
N PRO A 46 15.75 6.44 -34.43
CA PRO A 46 16.71 5.42 -34.80
C PRO A 46 17.49 4.80 -33.63
N SER A 47 17.89 3.56 -33.88
CA SER A 47 18.84 2.73 -33.13
C SER A 47 20.30 3.13 -33.43
N ALA A 48 21.15 3.17 -32.40
CA ALA A 48 22.55 2.69 -32.34
C ALA A 48 23.23 3.28 -31.08
N SER A 49 23.65 2.52 -30.06
CA SER A 49 24.80 1.59 -29.96
C SER A 49 25.99 2.22 -29.20
N ILE A 50 26.24 1.68 -27.99
CA ILE A 50 27.49 1.54 -27.20
C ILE A 50 28.43 2.73 -26.92
N THR A 51 28.62 3.01 -25.62
CA THR A 51 29.92 2.91 -24.90
C THR A 51 29.67 2.67 -23.39
N PRO A 52 30.51 1.87 -22.70
CA PRO A 52 30.42 1.69 -21.26
C PRO A 52 31.09 2.89 -20.57
N ASP A 53 30.28 3.78 -20.00
CA ASP A 53 30.81 4.84 -19.14
C ASP A 53 30.95 4.27 -17.73
N SER A 54 32.20 4.28 -17.23
CA SER A 54 32.53 4.00 -15.84
C SER A 54 31.77 4.97 -14.94
N ALA A 55 30.59 4.56 -14.50
CA ALA A 55 29.89 5.20 -13.41
C ALA A 55 30.67 4.92 -12.12
N ASN A 56 31.41 5.94 -11.71
CA ASN A 56 31.88 6.14 -10.36
C ASN A 56 30.73 5.87 -9.38
N GLU A 57 30.73 4.69 -8.74
CA GLU A 57 29.74 4.30 -7.75
C GLU A 57 29.82 5.25 -6.55
N THR A 58 28.98 6.28 -6.60
CA THR A 58 28.44 6.88 -5.39
C THR A 58 27.45 5.86 -4.82
N PRO A 59 27.50 5.53 -3.52
CA PRO A 59 26.46 4.70 -2.92
C PRO A 59 25.17 5.52 -2.91
N ASP A 60 24.43 5.46 -4.01
CA ASP A 60 23.03 5.82 -4.08
C ASP A 60 22.31 4.74 -3.26
N ALA A 61 22.06 5.04 -1.98
CA ALA A 61 21.26 4.18 -1.11
C ALA A 61 19.79 4.27 -1.53
N SER A 62 19.49 3.84 -2.75
CA SER A 62 18.13 3.61 -3.20
C SER A 62 17.58 2.41 -2.42
N PRO A 63 16.38 2.51 -1.82
CA PRO A 63 15.79 1.40 -1.10
C PRO A 63 15.62 0.21 -2.05
N GLU A 64 16.15 -0.95 -1.65
CA GLU A 64 16.04 -2.19 -2.42
C GLU A 64 14.56 -2.59 -2.52
N LEU A 65 14.06 -2.77 -3.74
CA LEU A 65 12.73 -3.29 -3.99
C LEU A 65 12.75 -4.82 -3.89
N ILE A 66 11.85 -5.35 -3.07
CA ILE A 66 11.69 -6.79 -2.82
C ILE A 66 10.45 -7.26 -3.58
N SER A 67 10.62 -8.21 -4.49
CA SER A 67 9.52 -8.88 -5.18
C SER A 67 8.96 -10.02 -4.34
N ALA A 68 7.64 -10.13 -4.28
CA ALA A 68 6.93 -11.20 -3.58
C ALA A 68 5.63 -11.59 -4.29
N THR A 69 5.07 -12.73 -3.89
CA THR A 69 3.75 -13.20 -4.31
C THR A 69 2.89 -13.51 -3.10
N GLY A 70 1.57 -13.56 -3.30
CA GLY A 70 0.63 -13.88 -2.23
C GLY A 70 -0.81 -13.88 -2.71
N LYS A 71 -1.73 -13.89 -1.75
CA LYS A 71 -3.16 -13.75 -1.99
C LYS A 71 -3.63 -12.43 -1.40
N TYR A 72 -4.24 -11.58 -2.22
CA TYR A 72 -4.87 -10.36 -1.74
C TYR A 72 -6.02 -10.72 -0.80
N VAL A 73 -6.00 -10.18 0.42
CA VAL A 73 -7.04 -10.40 1.42
C VAL A 73 -8.03 -9.24 1.42
N GLY A 74 -7.55 -8.00 1.32
CA GLY A 74 -8.42 -6.82 1.28
C GLY A 74 -7.71 -5.53 1.66
N LEU A 75 -8.44 -4.41 1.59
CA LEU A 75 -8.05 -3.14 2.19
C LEU A 75 -8.38 -3.16 3.69
N GLN A 76 -7.41 -2.81 4.52
CA GLN A 76 -7.68 -2.47 5.92
C GLN A 76 -8.22 -1.05 6.04
N ASP A 77 -7.65 -0.14 5.26
CA ASP A 77 -8.02 1.27 5.11
C ASP A 77 -7.44 1.81 3.78
N SER A 78 -7.61 3.11 3.50
CA SER A 78 -7.13 3.72 2.24
C SER A 78 -5.60 3.77 2.08
N HIS A 79 -4.85 3.35 3.10
CA HIS A 79 -3.39 3.37 3.13
C HIS A 79 -2.77 2.02 3.45
N ALA A 80 -3.58 0.98 3.72
CA ALA A 80 -3.07 -0.34 4.05
C ALA A 80 -3.90 -1.45 3.43
N ILE A 81 -3.20 -2.44 2.86
CA ILE A 81 -3.80 -3.69 2.38
C ILE A 81 -3.23 -4.87 3.16
N GLU A 82 -3.97 -5.96 3.21
CA GLU A 82 -3.52 -7.24 3.74
C GLU A 82 -3.29 -8.24 2.60
N ILE A 83 -2.14 -8.91 2.64
CA ILE A 83 -1.77 -9.98 1.71
C ILE A 83 -1.39 -11.21 2.54
N GLU A 84 -1.97 -12.35 2.23
CA GLU A 84 -1.54 -13.64 2.76
C GLU A 84 -0.32 -14.12 1.95
N THR A 85 0.84 -14.12 2.60
CA THR A 85 2.12 -14.62 2.07
C THR A 85 2.38 -16.04 2.60
N GLU A 86 3.49 -16.66 2.21
CA GLU A 86 3.93 -17.93 2.80
C GLU A 86 4.21 -17.83 4.32
N GLN A 87 4.46 -16.63 4.84
CA GLN A 87 4.69 -16.39 6.27
C GLN A 87 3.37 -16.10 7.04
N GLY A 88 2.25 -16.00 6.34
CA GLY A 88 0.93 -15.68 6.89
C GLY A 88 0.39 -14.34 6.37
N SER A 89 -0.70 -13.86 6.98
CA SER A 89 -1.30 -12.56 6.65
C SER A 89 -0.43 -11.42 7.16
N GLU A 90 -0.03 -10.55 6.24
CA GLU A 90 0.81 -9.39 6.51
C GLU A 90 0.17 -8.11 5.95
N GLY A 91 0.25 -7.03 6.74
CA GLY A 91 -0.19 -5.70 6.33
C GLY A 91 0.91 -4.93 5.61
N PHE A 92 0.57 -4.31 4.49
CA PHE A 92 1.46 -3.47 3.70
C PHE A 92 0.86 -2.09 3.52
N GLN A 93 1.68 -1.05 3.62
CA GLN A 93 1.29 0.30 3.27
C GLN A 93 1.17 0.45 1.75
N VAL A 94 0.21 1.25 1.32
CA VAL A 94 -0.07 1.51 -0.10
C VAL A 94 -0.34 2.99 -0.34
N SER A 95 -0.05 3.43 -1.57
CA SER A 95 -0.54 4.73 -2.05
C SER A 95 -2.04 4.67 -2.32
N ALA A 96 -2.68 5.83 -2.40
CA ALA A 96 -4.10 5.91 -2.81
C ALA A 96 -4.33 5.28 -4.20
N GLU A 97 -3.39 5.45 -5.13
CA GLU A 97 -3.47 4.86 -6.47
C GLU A 97 -3.49 3.32 -6.43
N ILE A 98 -2.71 2.71 -5.54
CA ILE A 98 -2.73 1.26 -5.35
C ILE A 98 -4.01 0.83 -4.65
N ALA A 99 -4.46 1.56 -3.62
CA ALA A 99 -5.72 1.27 -2.94
C ALA A 99 -6.90 1.27 -3.94
N ASP A 100 -7.01 2.30 -4.78
CA ASP A 100 -8.04 2.40 -5.82
C ASP A 100 -7.94 1.26 -6.85
N LYS A 101 -6.71 0.86 -7.20
CA LYS A 101 -6.47 -0.24 -8.14
C LYS A 101 -6.98 -1.59 -7.60
N VAL A 102 -6.81 -1.84 -6.30
CA VAL A 102 -7.17 -3.11 -5.66
C VAL A 102 -8.56 -3.13 -5.03
N ASP A 103 -9.22 -1.98 -4.89
CA ASP A 103 -10.57 -1.85 -4.31
C ASP A 103 -11.60 -2.74 -5.01
N SER A 104 -11.43 -2.97 -6.32
CA SER A 104 -12.31 -3.83 -7.11
C SER A 104 -11.87 -5.30 -7.17
N TRP A 105 -10.85 -5.70 -6.40
CA TRP A 105 -10.32 -7.07 -6.43
C TRP A 105 -11.02 -7.91 -5.38
N GLU A 106 -11.34 -9.15 -5.75
CA GLU A 106 -11.92 -10.12 -4.83
C GLU A 106 -10.86 -10.66 -3.87
N GLU A 107 -11.27 -11.01 -2.66
CA GLU A 107 -10.41 -11.73 -1.72
C GLU A 107 -9.84 -13.01 -2.35
N ASN A 108 -8.67 -13.45 -1.89
CA ASN A 108 -7.93 -14.60 -2.41
C ASN A 108 -7.39 -14.45 -3.84
N THR A 109 -7.51 -13.27 -4.46
CA THR A 109 -6.89 -12.99 -5.77
C THR A 109 -5.38 -13.23 -5.67
N PRO A 110 -4.78 -14.11 -6.50
CA PRO A 110 -3.33 -14.27 -6.51
C PRO A 110 -2.67 -13.01 -7.09
N VAL A 111 -1.63 -12.55 -6.42
CA VAL A 111 -0.94 -11.30 -6.75
C VAL A 111 0.56 -11.47 -6.73
N LYS A 112 1.22 -10.69 -7.58
CA LYS A 112 2.65 -10.41 -7.53
C LYS A 112 2.84 -8.93 -7.25
N PHE A 113 3.79 -8.60 -6.39
CA PHE A 113 4.01 -7.23 -5.95
C PHE A 113 5.47 -6.98 -5.62
N GLU A 114 5.86 -5.70 -5.66
CA GLU A 114 7.15 -5.23 -5.20
C GLU A 114 6.92 -4.25 -4.06
N TYR A 115 7.73 -4.36 -3.00
CA TYR A 115 7.66 -3.47 -1.86
C TYR A 115 9.05 -3.08 -1.38
N LYS A 116 9.13 -1.94 -0.68
CA LYS A 116 10.32 -1.54 0.06
C LYS A 116 10.09 -1.70 1.56
N VAL A 117 11.19 -1.87 2.30
CA VAL A 117 11.19 -1.85 3.76
C VAL A 117 11.89 -0.59 4.23
N GLU A 118 11.22 0.18 5.08
CA GLU A 118 11.75 1.40 5.67
C GLU A 118 11.72 1.30 7.19
N THR A 119 12.82 1.66 7.85
CA THR A 119 12.87 1.74 9.30
C THR A 119 12.47 3.14 9.74
N ILE A 120 11.41 3.23 10.55
CA ILE A 120 10.86 4.48 11.06
C ILE A 120 11.13 4.56 12.57
N ASP A 121 11.58 5.71 13.06
CA ASP A 121 11.61 5.98 14.50
C ASP A 121 10.24 6.46 14.97
N ALA A 122 9.62 5.68 15.85
CA ALA A 122 8.38 6.02 16.54
C ALA A 122 8.66 6.07 18.05
N ASN A 123 8.86 7.28 18.57
CA ASN A 123 9.14 7.53 19.99
C ASN A 123 10.43 6.82 20.50
N GLY A 124 11.50 6.82 19.71
CA GLY A 124 12.77 6.16 20.05
C GLY A 124 12.77 4.65 19.83
N SER A 125 11.72 4.11 19.20
CA SER A 125 11.65 2.71 18.77
C SER A 125 11.71 2.64 17.25
N GLN A 126 12.60 1.80 16.73
CA GLN A 126 12.70 1.52 15.31
C GLN A 126 11.64 0.48 14.91
N ILE A 127 10.73 0.85 14.01
CA ILE A 127 9.72 -0.03 13.44
C ILE A 127 9.99 -0.24 11.95
N GLU A 128 9.78 -1.44 11.45
CA GLU A 128 9.86 -1.73 10.02
C GLU A 128 8.49 -1.50 9.37
N GLN A 129 8.44 -0.62 8.37
CA GLN A 129 7.28 -0.38 7.54
C GLN A 129 7.52 -0.98 6.16
N LYS A 130 6.57 -1.81 5.70
CA LYS A 130 6.58 -2.38 4.36
C LYS A 130 5.62 -1.59 3.49
N THR A 131 6.12 -1.06 2.37
CA THR A 131 5.34 -0.21 1.46
C THR A 131 5.37 -0.78 0.06
N ILE A 132 4.21 -1.14 -0.48
CA ILE A 132 4.08 -1.65 -1.84
C ILE A 132 4.28 -0.52 -2.84
N ILE A 133 5.10 -0.77 -3.85
CA ILE A 133 5.40 0.13 -4.96
C ILE A 133 4.64 -0.29 -6.22
N THR A 134 4.54 -1.59 -6.46
CA THR A 134 3.77 -2.16 -7.57
C THR A 134 3.02 -3.40 -7.11
N ILE A 135 1.82 -3.61 -7.65
CA ILE A 135 1.03 -4.82 -7.41
C ILE A 135 0.17 -5.11 -8.62
N ASP A 136 0.16 -6.36 -9.07
CA ASP A 136 -0.66 -6.83 -10.18
C ASP A 136 -1.24 -8.22 -9.84
N LYS A 137 -2.35 -8.56 -10.47
CA LYS A 137 -2.84 -9.93 -10.45
C LYS A 137 -1.82 -10.85 -11.14
N GLU A 138 -1.65 -12.05 -10.61
CA GLU A 138 -0.81 -13.08 -11.22
C GLU A 138 -1.47 -13.71 -12.46
#